data_AF-A0A7C2LE77-F1
#
_entry.id   AF-A0A7C2LE77-F1
#
_cell.length_a   1.000
_cell.length_b   1.000
_cell.length_c   1.000
_cell.angle_alpha   90.00
_cell.angle_beta   90.00
_cell.angle_gamma   90.00
#
_symmetry.space_group_name_H-M   'P 1'
#
loop_
_entity.id
_entity.type
_entity.pdbx_description
1 polymer ?
#
loop_
_entity_poly.entity_id
_entity_poly.type
_entity_poly.pdbx_seq_one_letter_code
_entity_poly.pdbx_strand_id
1 'polypeptide(L)'
;MLKIALDLDGVLADSISVWLAIWNALKGSSLKLEDVKSWDFWKELGITSGEFHRIFYKTWKNWQLIPPTEPDLVSKVSMLEELGKVDIVTSRPKNTREYVLKWLERHGLGNKNIVFVKSNKSELDYDVYIDDSPVNAEEIASAGKHVALYDRPWNRYVKDTDRIKRVMNLEEAYLFIKTHVLKF
;
A
#
# COMPACT_ATOMS: atom_id res chain seq x y z
N MET A 1 -0.31 -21.76 -9.73
CA MET A 1 -0.87 -20.46 -10.11
C MET A 1 -0.24 -19.43 -9.20
N LEU A 2 0.33 -18.37 -9.75
CA LEU A 2 0.98 -17.30 -8.99
C LEU A 2 -0.03 -16.62 -8.06
N LYS A 3 0.35 -16.31 -6.83
CA LYS A 3 -0.45 -15.58 -5.84
C LYS A 3 0.20 -14.22 -5.56
N ILE A 4 -0.57 -13.16 -5.80
CA ILE A 4 -0.12 -11.77 -5.69
C ILE A 4 -0.90 -11.10 -4.55
N ALA A 5 -0.18 -10.58 -3.57
CA ALA A 5 -0.71 -9.73 -2.51
C ALA A 5 -0.57 -8.26 -2.93
N LEU A 6 -1.68 -7.57 -3.06
CA LEU A 6 -1.73 -6.15 -3.43
C LEU A 6 -2.10 -5.31 -2.20
N ASP A 7 -1.20 -4.46 -1.74
CA ASP A 7 -1.50 -3.57 -0.61
C ASP A 7 -2.53 -2.49 -0.98
N LEU A 8 -3.14 -1.91 0.05
CA LEU A 8 -4.13 -0.84 -0.08
C LEU A 8 -3.53 0.55 0.17
N ASP A 9 -2.96 0.79 1.35
CA ASP A 9 -2.61 2.13 1.81
C ASP A 9 -1.26 2.54 1.25
N GLY A 10 -1.22 3.56 0.41
CA GLY A 10 0.03 3.92 -0.27
C GLY A 10 0.30 3.07 -1.52
N VAL A 11 -0.53 2.08 -1.85
CA VAL A 11 -0.44 1.36 -3.14
C VAL A 11 -1.66 1.60 -4.03
N LEU A 12 -2.88 1.35 -3.53
CA LEU A 12 -4.14 1.63 -4.25
C LEU A 12 -4.75 2.98 -3.84
N ALA A 13 -4.71 3.29 -2.54
CA ALA A 13 -5.35 4.44 -1.93
C ALA A 13 -4.31 5.41 -1.37
N ASP A 14 -4.33 6.68 -1.77
CA ASP A 14 -3.43 7.72 -1.25
C ASP A 14 -3.95 8.26 0.09
N SER A 15 -3.91 7.39 1.10
CA SER A 15 -4.42 7.70 2.44
C SER A 15 -3.50 8.67 3.19
N ILE A 16 -2.20 8.73 2.88
CA ILE A 16 -1.27 9.64 3.55
C ILE A 16 -1.49 11.09 3.14
N SER A 17 -1.81 11.39 1.87
CA SER A 17 -2.17 12.76 1.47
C SER A 17 -3.37 13.30 2.24
N VAL A 18 -4.40 12.48 2.47
CA VAL A 18 -5.57 12.88 3.27
C VAL A 18 -5.22 12.98 4.77
N TRP A 19 -4.39 12.08 5.28
CA TRP A 19 -3.88 12.19 6.65
C TRP A 19 -3.16 13.52 6.88
N LEU A 20 -2.28 13.92 5.96
CA LEU A 20 -1.55 15.19 6.01
C LEU A 20 -2.49 16.39 5.92
N ALA A 21 -3.51 16.34 5.07
CA ALA A 21 -4.52 17.40 4.98
C ALA A 21 -5.25 17.59 6.32
N ILE A 22 -5.65 16.50 6.98
CA ILE A 22 -6.29 16.55 8.30
C ILE A 22 -5.31 17.10 9.36
N TRP A 23 -4.06 16.63 9.36
CA TRP A 23 -3.03 17.11 10.28
C TRP A 23 -2.75 18.61 10.11
N ASN A 24 -2.55 19.06 8.87
CA ASN A 24 -2.32 20.46 8.53
C ASN A 24 -3.46 21.35 9.00
N ALA A 25 -4.71 20.93 8.81
CA ALA A 25 -5.87 21.66 9.30
C ALA A 25 -5.93 21.73 10.84
N LEU A 26 -5.51 20.67 11.54
CA LEU A 26 -5.52 20.61 13.00
C LEU A 26 -4.39 21.40 13.66
N LYS A 27 -3.24 21.54 12.99
CA LYS A 27 -2.01 22.10 13.57
C LYS A 27 -1.54 23.39 12.93
N GLY A 28 -2.20 23.86 11.87
CA GLY A 28 -1.77 25.03 11.12
C GLY A 28 -0.44 24.81 10.37
N SER A 29 -0.13 23.56 10.01
CA SER A 29 1.07 23.22 9.21
C SER A 29 0.75 23.12 7.72
N SER A 30 1.78 22.88 6.91
CA SER A 30 1.68 22.83 5.43
C SER A 30 2.47 21.67 4.81
N LEU A 31 2.57 20.54 5.54
CA LEU A 31 3.30 19.35 5.08
C LEU A 31 2.70 18.78 3.79
N LYS A 32 3.56 18.35 2.89
CA LYS A 32 3.24 17.67 1.63
C LYS A 32 3.73 16.23 1.68
N LEU A 33 3.24 15.41 0.75
CA LEU A 33 3.63 14.00 0.66
C LEU A 33 5.16 13.83 0.53
N GLU A 34 5.81 14.68 -0.26
CA GLU A 34 7.27 14.68 -0.46
C GLU A 34 8.08 15.05 0.81
N ASP A 35 7.43 15.62 1.83
CA ASP A 35 8.06 15.86 3.13
C ASP A 35 8.12 14.59 4.01
N VAL A 36 7.36 13.54 3.66
CA VAL A 36 7.25 12.28 4.40
C VAL A 36 8.39 11.34 4.01
N LYS A 37 9.59 11.55 4.57
CA LYS A 37 10.82 10.83 4.18
C LYS A 37 11.10 9.54 4.95
N SER A 38 10.30 9.24 5.98
CA SER A 38 10.44 8.04 6.81
C SER A 38 9.10 7.33 6.98
N TRP A 39 9.15 6.00 7.14
CA TRP A 39 7.94 5.18 7.31
C TRP A 39 7.14 5.59 8.55
N ASP A 40 7.86 5.97 9.60
CA ASP A 40 7.35 6.41 10.88
C ASP A 40 7.48 7.93 11.08
N PHE A 41 7.32 8.71 10.00
CA PHE A 41 7.45 10.17 9.95
C PHE A 41 6.72 10.92 11.06
N TRP A 42 5.63 10.34 11.58
CA TRP A 42 4.86 10.90 12.69
C TRP A 42 5.73 11.07 13.95
N LYS A 43 6.78 10.28 14.14
CA LYS A 43 7.75 10.46 15.23
C LYS A 43 8.53 11.76 15.09
N GLU A 44 8.88 12.17 13.87
CA GLU A 44 9.55 13.44 13.59
C GLU A 44 8.66 14.64 13.88
N LEU A 45 7.34 14.45 13.77
CA LEU A 45 6.32 15.44 14.16
C LEU A 45 6.05 15.44 15.68
N GLY A 46 6.77 14.64 16.46
CA GLY A 46 6.58 14.51 17.91
C GLY A 46 5.25 13.89 18.31
N ILE A 47 4.57 13.18 17.40
CA ILE A 47 3.28 12.54 17.70
C ILE A 47 3.43 11.07 18.04
N THR A 48 2.58 10.61 18.95
CA THR A 48 2.53 9.20 19.35
C THR A 48 1.89 8.34 18.26
N SER A 49 2.19 7.04 18.25
CA SER A 49 1.49 6.08 17.38
C SER A 49 -0.04 6.12 17.61
N GLY A 50 -0.49 6.28 18.86
CA GLY A 50 -1.91 6.42 19.16
C GLY A 50 -2.57 7.64 18.51
N GLU A 51 -1.87 8.78 18.48
CA GLU A 51 -2.36 9.97 17.80
C GLU A 51 -2.34 9.81 16.27
N PHE A 52 -1.29 9.22 15.71
CA PHE A 52 -1.24 8.86 14.29
C PHE A 52 -2.46 8.01 13.90
N HIS A 53 -2.74 6.93 14.63
CA HIS A 53 -3.88 6.05 14.38
C HIS A 53 -5.23 6.74 14.58
N ARG A 54 -5.34 7.70 15.52
CA ARG A 54 -6.55 8.51 15.69
C ARG A 54 -6.83 9.37 14.46
N ILE A 55 -5.80 10.00 13.89
CA ILE A 55 -5.94 10.79 12.66
C ILE A 55 -6.18 9.86 11.47
N PHE A 56 -5.50 8.73 11.39
CA PHE A 56 -5.70 7.73 10.32
C PHE A 56 -7.10 7.12 10.34
N TYR A 57 -7.69 6.92 11.53
CA TYR A 57 -9.10 6.59 11.66
C TYR A 57 -9.99 7.69 11.09
N LYS A 58 -9.71 8.97 11.36
CA LYS A 58 -10.45 10.10 10.75
C LYS A 58 -10.26 10.13 9.23
N THR A 59 -9.08 9.82 8.72
CA THR A 59 -8.81 9.70 7.28
C THR A 59 -9.77 8.69 6.64
N TRP A 60 -9.80 7.46 7.17
CA TRP A 60 -10.69 6.43 6.65
C TRP A 60 -12.16 6.69 6.95
N LYS A 61 -12.51 7.37 8.04
CA LYS A 61 -13.90 7.84 8.26
C LYS A 61 -14.37 8.80 7.16
N ASN A 62 -13.44 9.57 6.58
CA ASN A 62 -13.67 10.45 5.43
C ASN A 62 -13.18 9.78 4.13
N TRP A 63 -13.39 8.47 3.97
CA TRP A 63 -12.89 7.68 2.83
C TRP A 63 -13.23 8.28 1.47
N GLN A 64 -14.34 9.05 1.35
CA GLN A 64 -14.71 9.69 0.10
C GLN A 64 -13.68 10.72 -0.40
N LEU A 65 -12.83 11.22 0.49
CA LEU A 65 -11.77 12.18 0.18
C LEU A 65 -10.46 11.51 -0.21
N ILE A 66 -10.31 10.20 0.01
CA ILE A 66 -9.08 9.45 -0.32
C ILE A 66 -9.05 9.21 -1.82
N PRO A 67 -8.13 9.83 -2.58
CA PRO A 67 -8.01 9.57 -4.00
C PRO A 67 -7.31 8.23 -4.24
N PRO A 68 -7.49 7.62 -5.42
CA PRO A 68 -6.62 6.55 -5.85
C PRO A 68 -5.20 7.09 -6.07
N THR A 69 -4.21 6.23 -5.89
CA THR A 69 -2.78 6.56 -6.09
C THR A 69 -2.43 6.77 -7.56
N GLU A 70 -3.22 6.21 -8.46
CA GLU A 70 -3.10 6.31 -9.90
C GLU A 70 -4.48 6.18 -10.57
N PRO A 71 -4.66 6.69 -11.81
CA PRO A 71 -5.87 6.44 -12.57
C PRO A 71 -5.99 4.98 -13.01
N ASP A 72 -7.20 4.59 -13.42
CA ASP A 72 -7.51 3.31 -14.08
C ASP A 72 -7.17 2.05 -13.28
N LEU A 73 -7.28 2.12 -11.94
CA LEU A 73 -6.99 1.00 -11.03
C LEU A 73 -7.67 -0.31 -11.43
N VAL A 74 -8.94 -0.28 -11.89
CA VAL A 74 -9.66 -1.50 -12.30
C VAL A 74 -8.92 -2.22 -13.42
N SER A 75 -8.52 -1.48 -14.46
CA SER A 75 -7.79 -2.03 -15.59
C SER A 75 -6.42 -2.58 -15.18
N LYS A 76 -5.67 -1.83 -14.37
CA LYS A 76 -4.34 -2.23 -13.91
C LYS A 76 -4.35 -3.42 -12.97
N VAL A 77 -5.34 -3.52 -12.07
CA VAL A 77 -5.56 -4.71 -11.26
C VAL A 77 -5.93 -5.91 -12.14
N SER A 78 -6.74 -5.69 -13.18
CA SER A 78 -7.11 -6.76 -14.13
C SER A 78 -5.89 -7.26 -14.92
N MET A 79 -4.96 -6.38 -15.29
CA MET A 79 -3.67 -6.79 -15.89
C MET A 79 -2.85 -7.69 -14.96
N LEU A 80 -2.79 -7.38 -13.66
CA LEU A 80 -2.11 -8.24 -12.68
C LEU A 80 -2.80 -9.61 -12.55
N GLU A 81 -4.12 -9.67 -12.70
CA GLU A 81 -4.90 -10.91 -12.67
C GLU A 81 -4.61 -11.83 -13.87
N GLU A 82 -4.10 -11.30 -14.98
CA GLU A 82 -3.60 -12.11 -16.10
C GLU A 82 -2.36 -12.94 -15.71
N LEU A 83 -1.59 -12.49 -14.71
CA LEU A 83 -0.39 -13.18 -14.23
C LEU A 83 -0.69 -14.22 -13.14
N GLY A 84 -1.81 -14.08 -12.43
CA GLY A 84 -2.16 -14.96 -11.31
C GLY A 84 -3.32 -14.46 -10.46
N LYS A 85 -3.54 -15.11 -9.32
CA LYS A 85 -4.57 -14.69 -8.37
C LYS A 85 -4.11 -13.44 -7.62
N VAL A 86 -4.89 -12.37 -7.69
CA VAL A 86 -4.65 -11.13 -6.94
C VAL A 86 -5.62 -11.03 -5.76
N ASP A 87 -5.09 -10.85 -4.56
CA ASP A 87 -5.87 -10.51 -3.36
C ASP A 87 -5.43 -9.14 -2.84
N ILE A 88 -6.37 -8.30 -2.41
CA ILE A 88 -6.04 -7.07 -1.70
C ILE A 88 -5.71 -7.44 -0.25
N VAL A 89 -4.49 -7.18 0.21
CA VAL A 89 -4.00 -7.58 1.53
C VAL A 89 -3.60 -6.35 2.34
N THR A 90 -4.34 -6.05 3.40
CA THR A 90 -4.12 -4.83 4.22
C THR A 90 -4.10 -5.16 5.72
N SER A 91 -3.13 -4.57 6.43
CA SER A 91 -3.06 -4.61 7.90
C SER A 91 -3.73 -3.38 8.47
N ARG A 92 -4.86 -3.56 9.17
CA ARG A 92 -5.57 -2.42 9.77
C ARG A 92 -6.50 -2.78 10.92
N PRO A 93 -6.79 -1.81 11.79
CA PRO A 93 -7.81 -1.94 12.83
C PRO A 93 -9.20 -2.28 12.26
N LYS A 94 -9.97 -3.11 13.00
CA LYS A 94 -11.31 -3.55 12.60
C LYS A 94 -12.28 -2.39 12.33
N ASN A 95 -12.16 -1.29 13.07
CA ASN A 95 -13.06 -0.14 13.01
C ASN A 95 -12.94 0.71 11.72
N THR A 96 -11.98 0.41 10.84
CA THR A 96 -11.87 1.09 9.54
C THR A 96 -12.25 0.20 8.35
N ARG A 97 -12.55 -1.09 8.59
CA ARG A 97 -12.81 -2.06 7.51
C ARG A 97 -14.02 -1.69 6.66
N GLU A 98 -15.10 -1.21 7.28
CA GLU A 98 -16.30 -0.79 6.55
C GLU A 98 -16.01 0.35 5.55
N TYR A 99 -15.10 1.27 5.89
CA TYR A 99 -14.75 2.39 5.04
C TYR A 99 -13.90 1.95 3.85
N VAL A 100 -13.01 0.97 4.06
CA VAL A 100 -12.24 0.34 2.97
C VAL A 100 -13.17 -0.32 1.97
N LEU A 101 -14.14 -1.10 2.44
CA LEU A 101 -15.06 -1.81 1.54
C LEU A 101 -15.86 -0.82 0.68
N LYS A 102 -16.35 0.27 1.28
CA LYS A 102 -17.03 1.35 0.55
C LYS A 102 -16.11 2.06 -0.45
N TRP A 103 -14.85 2.28 -0.08
CA TRP A 103 -13.86 2.86 -0.98
C TRP A 103 -13.59 1.95 -2.18
N LEU A 104 -13.35 0.66 -1.95
CA LEU A 104 -13.15 -0.32 -3.01
C LEU A 104 -14.35 -0.41 -3.93
N GLU A 105 -15.57 -0.45 -3.38
CA GLU A 105 -16.81 -0.44 -4.17
C GLU A 105 -16.90 0.80 -5.07
N ARG A 106 -16.67 2.00 -4.52
CA ARG A 106 -16.67 3.25 -5.28
C ARG A 106 -15.66 3.27 -6.42
N HIS A 107 -14.51 2.63 -6.23
CA HIS A 107 -13.43 2.57 -7.21
C HIS A 107 -13.50 1.33 -8.12
N GLY A 108 -14.63 0.61 -8.14
CA GLY A 108 -14.84 -0.53 -9.05
C GLY A 108 -14.09 -1.80 -8.67
N LEU A 109 -13.53 -1.85 -7.45
CA LEU A 109 -12.78 -2.98 -6.90
C LEU A 109 -13.59 -3.76 -5.84
N GLY A 110 -14.89 -3.49 -5.69
CA GLY A 110 -15.74 -4.11 -4.68
C GLY A 110 -15.89 -5.64 -4.80
N ASN A 111 -15.64 -6.20 -6.00
CA ASN A 111 -15.69 -7.64 -6.24
C ASN A 111 -14.35 -8.35 -5.97
N LYS A 112 -13.28 -7.60 -5.63
CA LYS A 112 -11.97 -8.18 -5.35
C LYS A 112 -11.96 -8.83 -3.98
N ASN A 113 -11.26 -9.95 -3.86
CA ASN A 113 -11.04 -10.57 -2.56
C ASN A 113 -10.15 -9.69 -1.69
N ILE A 114 -10.54 -9.49 -0.43
CA ILE A 114 -9.79 -8.70 0.54
C ILE A 114 -9.44 -9.53 1.76
N VAL A 115 -8.17 -9.50 2.14
CA VAL A 115 -7.62 -10.21 3.29
C VAL A 115 -7.15 -9.19 4.32
N PHE A 116 -7.89 -9.11 5.43
CA PHE A 116 -7.50 -8.27 6.56
C PHE A 116 -6.57 -9.03 7.49
N VAL A 117 -5.32 -8.57 7.61
CA VAL A 117 -4.32 -9.24 8.44
C VAL A 117 -4.02 -8.47 9.72
N LYS A 118 -3.52 -9.21 10.71
CA LYS A 118 -2.95 -8.67 11.96
C LYS A 118 -1.48 -9.09 12.16
N SER A 119 -1.09 -10.18 11.51
CA SER A 119 0.23 -10.76 11.53
C SER A 119 1.11 -10.13 10.46
N ASN A 120 2.39 -10.52 10.48
CA ASN A 120 3.34 -10.16 9.45
C ASN A 120 2.88 -10.67 8.07
N LYS A 121 2.90 -9.80 7.06
CA LYS A 121 2.56 -10.18 5.69
C LYS A 121 3.52 -11.23 5.11
N SER A 122 4.79 -11.24 5.56
CA SER A 122 5.80 -12.21 5.13
C SER A 122 5.44 -13.66 5.45
N GLU A 123 4.54 -13.93 6.39
CA GLU A 123 4.08 -15.28 6.76
C GLU A 123 2.95 -15.80 5.85
N LEU A 124 2.32 -14.94 5.06
CA LEU A 124 1.17 -15.30 4.22
C LEU A 124 1.61 -16.08 2.99
N ASP A 125 0.76 -16.99 2.51
CA ASP A 125 1.03 -17.84 1.35
C ASP A 125 0.77 -17.10 0.02
N TYR A 126 1.62 -16.10 -0.25
CA TYR A 126 1.73 -15.39 -1.54
C TYR A 126 3.17 -15.43 -2.05
N ASP A 127 3.31 -15.42 -3.38
CA ASP A 127 4.60 -15.47 -4.08
C ASP A 127 5.19 -14.08 -4.29
N VAL A 128 4.32 -13.10 -4.56
CA VAL A 128 4.69 -11.70 -4.86
C VAL A 128 3.85 -10.74 -4.04
N TYR A 129 4.47 -9.65 -3.59
CA TYR A 129 3.82 -8.55 -2.90
C TYR A 129 4.05 -7.25 -3.66
N ILE A 130 2.99 -6.47 -3.83
CA ILE A 130 3.06 -5.08 -4.27
C ILE A 130 2.69 -4.23 -3.05
N ASP A 131 3.70 -3.64 -2.42
CA ASP A 131 3.60 -3.02 -1.09
C ASP A 131 4.54 -1.80 -1.03
N ASP A 132 4.18 -0.77 -0.29
CA ASP A 132 4.96 0.45 -0.15
C ASP A 132 5.81 0.47 1.15
N SER A 133 5.51 -0.43 2.09
CA SER A 133 6.20 -0.44 3.37
C SER A 133 7.64 -0.96 3.21
N PRO A 134 8.67 -0.19 3.59
CA PRO A 134 10.05 -0.67 3.59
C PRO A 134 10.26 -1.86 4.56
N VAL A 135 9.54 -1.88 5.69
CA VAL A 135 9.60 -2.98 6.67
C VAL A 135 9.07 -4.28 6.07
N ASN A 136 7.82 -4.27 5.55
CA ASN A 136 7.27 -5.40 4.81
C ASN A 136 8.21 -5.86 3.69
N ALA A 137 8.78 -4.93 2.90
CA ALA A 137 9.66 -5.30 1.79
C ALA A 137 10.86 -6.14 2.23
N GLU A 138 11.54 -5.73 3.30
CA GLU A 138 12.67 -6.46 3.86
C GLU A 138 12.26 -7.83 4.44
N GLU A 139 11.16 -7.87 5.18
CA GLU A 139 10.67 -9.10 5.83
C GLU A 139 10.18 -10.13 4.80
N ILE A 140 9.43 -9.70 3.79
CA ILE A 140 8.92 -10.55 2.71
C ILE A 140 10.08 -11.09 1.87
N ALA A 141 11.05 -10.24 1.52
CA ALA A 141 12.23 -10.67 0.78
C ALA A 141 13.07 -11.70 1.56
N SER A 142 13.26 -11.46 2.86
CA SER A 142 13.95 -12.39 3.77
C SER A 142 13.22 -13.72 3.91
N ALA A 143 11.89 -13.72 3.81
CA ALA A 143 11.04 -14.92 3.81
C ALA A 143 11.03 -15.67 2.47
N GLY A 144 11.86 -15.28 1.49
CA GLY A 144 12.00 -16.02 0.25
C GLY A 144 11.16 -15.51 -0.93
N LYS A 145 10.42 -14.40 -0.75
CA LYS A 145 9.35 -13.96 -1.66
C LYS A 145 9.74 -12.68 -2.41
N HIS A 146 9.04 -12.37 -3.50
CA HIS A 146 9.33 -11.18 -4.31
C HIS A 146 8.48 -9.98 -3.89
N VAL A 147 9.06 -8.78 -3.98
CA VAL A 147 8.43 -7.52 -3.63
C VAL A 147 8.61 -6.53 -4.77
N ALA A 148 7.51 -6.09 -5.34
CA ALA A 148 7.43 -4.87 -6.13
C ALA A 148 7.19 -3.71 -5.15
N LEU A 149 8.27 -3.06 -4.72
CA LEU A 149 8.21 -1.96 -3.75
C LEU A 149 7.64 -0.72 -4.43
N TYR A 150 6.38 -0.41 -4.14
CA TYR A 150 5.68 0.72 -4.77
C TYR A 150 6.30 2.04 -4.31
N ASP A 151 6.70 2.91 -5.24
CA ASP A 151 7.45 4.12 -4.90
C ASP A 151 6.64 5.08 -4.03
N ARG A 152 7.22 5.38 -2.86
CA ARG A 152 6.75 6.42 -1.95
C ARG A 152 7.93 7.17 -1.36
N PRO A 153 7.78 8.47 -1.03
CA PRO A 153 8.87 9.26 -0.48
C PRO A 153 9.56 8.61 0.74
N TRP A 154 8.80 7.91 1.59
CA TRP A 154 9.29 7.23 2.79
C TRP A 154 10.04 5.91 2.56
N ASN A 155 10.10 5.40 1.34
CA ASN A 155 10.78 4.14 1.05
C ASN A 155 11.91 4.30 0.01
N ARG A 156 12.18 5.50 -0.50
CA ARG A 156 13.20 5.77 -1.54
C ARG A 156 14.64 5.43 -1.14
N TYR A 157 14.92 5.27 0.14
CA TYR A 157 16.22 4.80 0.63
C TYR A 157 16.43 3.29 0.46
N VAL A 158 15.36 2.51 0.28
CA VAL A 158 15.46 1.05 0.08
C VAL A 158 16.08 0.77 -1.27
N LYS A 159 17.16 -0.04 -1.26
CA LYS A 159 17.88 -0.44 -2.45
C LYS A 159 17.22 -1.65 -3.11
N ASP A 160 17.28 -1.70 -4.43
CA ASP A 160 16.92 -2.89 -5.18
C ASP A 160 17.80 -4.09 -4.77
N THR A 161 17.21 -5.28 -4.82
CA THR A 161 17.86 -6.58 -4.63
C THR A 161 17.27 -7.60 -5.63
N ASP A 162 17.74 -8.85 -5.62
CA ASP A 162 17.15 -9.91 -6.43
C ASP A 162 15.66 -10.19 -6.09
N ARG A 163 15.22 -9.78 -4.90
CA ARG A 163 13.88 -10.02 -4.37
C ARG A 163 13.05 -8.76 -4.19
N ILE A 164 13.67 -7.59 -4.11
CA ILE A 164 12.99 -6.29 -3.96
C ILE A 164 13.29 -5.45 -5.19
N LYS A 165 12.24 -5.04 -5.90
CA LYS A 165 12.36 -4.14 -7.04
C LYS A 165 11.44 -2.94 -6.83
N ARG A 166 12.00 -1.73 -6.86
CA ARG A 166 11.19 -0.51 -6.87
C ARG A 166 10.38 -0.40 -8.17
N VAL A 167 9.12 -0.01 -8.04
CA VAL A 167 8.19 0.22 -9.16
C VAL A 167 7.43 1.52 -8.94
N MET A 168 7.23 2.31 -10.00
CA MET A 168 6.58 3.62 -9.90
C MET A 168 5.05 3.56 -9.98
N ASN A 169 4.50 2.45 -10.49
CA ASN A 169 3.08 2.23 -10.74
C ASN A 169 2.79 0.73 -10.91
N LEU A 170 1.50 0.35 -11.05
CA LEU A 170 1.12 -1.06 -11.20
C LEU A 170 1.51 -1.67 -12.56
N GLU A 171 1.75 -0.88 -13.60
CA GLU A 171 2.23 -1.38 -14.89
C GLU A 171 3.68 -1.84 -14.80
N GLU A 172 4.53 -1.08 -14.10
CA GLU A 172 5.90 -1.49 -13.78
C GLU A 172 5.92 -2.71 -12.86
N ALA A 173 4.99 -2.81 -11.90
CA ALA A 173 4.81 -4.02 -11.10
C ALA A 173 4.47 -5.23 -11.97
N TYR A 174 3.52 -5.10 -12.90
CA TYR A 174 3.18 -6.14 -13.88
C TYR A 174 4.41 -6.57 -14.69
N LEU A 175 5.17 -5.61 -15.24
CA LEU A 175 6.37 -5.88 -16.03
C LEU A 175 7.44 -6.62 -15.21
N PHE A 176 7.70 -6.17 -13.98
CA PHE A 176 8.62 -6.83 -13.06
C PHE A 176 8.22 -8.28 -12.81
N ILE A 177 6.96 -8.54 -12.47
CA ILE A 177 6.46 -9.89 -12.18
C ILE A 177 6.59 -10.79 -13.41
N LYS A 178 6.16 -10.31 -14.57
CA LYS A 178 6.21 -11.06 -15.83
C LYS A 178 7.63 -11.48 -16.18
N THR A 179 8.57 -10.54 -16.13
CA THR A 179 9.94 -10.74 -16.64
C THR A 179 10.89 -11.37 -15.62
N HIS A 180 10.74 -11.08 -14.32
CA HIS A 180 11.69 -11.52 -13.29
C HIS A 180 11.18 -12.71 -12.47
N VAL A 181 9.89 -12.74 -12.14
CA VAL A 181 9.31 -13.81 -11.31
C VAL A 181 8.90 -14.99 -12.19
N LEU A 182 8.13 -14.71 -13.24
CA LEU A 182 7.64 -15.75 -14.14
C LEU A 182 8.64 -16.09 -15.27
N LYS A 183 9.57 -15.18 -15.58
CA LYS A 183 10.60 -15.33 -16.63
C LYS A 183 10.02 -15.55 -18.03
N PHE A 184 8.92 -14.85 -18.33
CA PHE A 184 8.33 -14.77 -19.67
C PHE A 184 8.86 -13.55 -20.44
#